data_AF-A0A917KPA6-F1
#
_entry.id   AF-A0A917KPA6-F1
#
_cell.length_a   1.000
_cell.length_b   1.000
_cell.length_c   1.000
_cell.angle_alpha   90.00
_cell.angle_beta   90.00
_cell.angle_gamma   90.00
#
_symmetry.space_group_name_H-M   'P 1'
#
loop_
_entity.id
_entity.type
_entity.pdbx_description
1 polymer ?
#
loop_
_entity_poly.entity_id
_entity_poly.type
_entity_poly.pdbx_seq_one_letter_code
_entity_poly.pdbx_strand_id
1 'polypeptide(L)'
;MSSGDDELDGMHDLSQPEQVVRVLRPLAFDEALEAAKSAWHLNYGVALRTVLVRDSLDENALIERYEVTVFDRSPLVEGESDDSTWGPK
;
A
#
# COMPACT_ATOMS: atom_id res chain seq x y z
N MET A 1 13.28 9.06 50.75
CA MET A 1 13.79 8.50 49.50
C MET A 1 12.59 8.32 48.57
N SER A 2 12.80 8.67 47.30
CA SER A 2 11.78 9.08 46.32
C SER A 2 10.78 7.99 45.93
N SER A 3 9.58 8.47 45.60
CA SER A 3 8.50 7.83 44.84
C SER A 3 9.02 7.13 43.58
N GLY A 4 8.56 5.91 43.35
CA GLY A 4 8.69 5.22 42.07
C GLY A 4 7.38 5.38 41.29
N ASP A 5 7.17 6.59 40.79
CA ASP A 5 6.20 6.90 39.75
C ASP A 5 6.69 6.28 38.43
N ASP A 6 5.73 5.79 37.63
CA ASP A 6 5.61 6.05 36.19
C ASP A 6 6.79 5.66 35.26
N GLU A 7 6.62 5.14 34.05
CA GLU A 7 5.52 4.98 33.12
C GLU A 7 6.13 4.22 31.92
N LEU A 8 5.29 3.92 30.92
CA LEU A 8 5.64 3.58 29.54
C LEU A 8 5.81 2.09 29.24
N ASP A 9 4.68 1.40 29.41
CA ASP A 9 3.91 0.86 28.28
C ASP A 9 4.43 1.29 26.89
N GLY A 10 5.33 0.48 26.33
CA GLY A 10 5.75 0.55 24.93
C GLY A 10 4.96 -0.43 24.09
N MET A 11 3.62 -0.46 24.23
CA MET A 11 2.78 -1.10 23.23
C MET A 11 3.04 -0.40 21.89
N HIS A 12 3.83 -1.03 21.03
CA HIS A 12 3.91 -0.67 19.63
C HIS A 12 2.49 -0.78 19.07
N ASP A 13 1.88 0.38 18.83
CA ASP A 13 0.60 0.49 18.17
C ASP A 13 0.77 0.06 16.70
N LEU A 14 0.68 -1.26 16.47
CA LEU A 14 0.68 -1.89 15.15
C LEU A 14 -0.58 -1.56 14.33
N SER A 15 -1.47 -0.70 14.84
CA SER A 15 -2.77 -0.44 14.23
C SER A 15 -2.80 0.76 13.29
N GLN A 16 -1.67 1.41 13.00
CA GLN A 16 -1.69 2.50 12.03
C GLN A 16 -2.12 1.93 10.66
N PRO A 17 -3.33 2.26 10.19
CA PRO A 17 -3.78 1.77 8.89
C PRO A 17 -2.80 2.32 7.86
N GLU A 18 -2.36 1.47 6.92
CA GLU A 18 -1.57 1.89 5.76
C GLU A 18 -2.20 3.17 5.17
N GLN A 19 -1.57 4.32 5.42
CA GLN A 19 -2.18 5.60 5.08
C GLN A 19 -2.16 5.72 3.57
N VAL A 20 -3.32 5.85 2.95
CA VAL A 20 -3.40 6.12 1.50
C VAL A 20 -2.83 7.52 1.26
N VAL A 21 -1.67 7.57 0.62
CA VAL A 21 -0.98 8.82 0.26
C VAL A 21 -1.54 9.35 -1.05
N ARG A 22 -1.89 8.45 -1.99
CA ARG A 22 -2.33 8.86 -3.33
C ARG A 22 -3.14 7.77 -4.04
N VAL A 23 -4.12 8.20 -4.83
CA VAL A 23 -4.82 7.34 -5.80
C VAL A 23 -4.63 7.93 -7.20
N LEU A 24 -4.20 7.10 -8.15
CA LEU A 24 -4.06 7.44 -9.57
C LEU A 24 -5.06 6.62 -10.39
N ARG A 25 -5.64 7.24 -11.42
CA ARG A 25 -6.62 6.61 -12.33
C ARG A 25 -6.20 6.73 -13.80
N PRO A 26 -5.11 6.07 -14.21
CA PRO A 26 -4.64 6.09 -15.59
C PRO A 26 -5.63 5.43 -16.55
N LEU A 27 -5.55 5.82 -17.82
CA LEU A 27 -6.44 5.30 -18.87
C LEU A 27 -5.94 3.96 -19.43
N ALA A 28 -4.63 3.77 -19.45
CA ALA A 28 -3.98 2.57 -19.98
C ALA A 28 -3.29 1.76 -18.88
N PHE A 29 -3.21 0.45 -19.09
CA PHE A 29 -2.52 -0.46 -18.16
C PHE A 29 -1.04 -0.10 -18.00
N ASP A 30 -0.35 0.21 -19.10
CA ASP A 30 1.08 0.51 -19.08
C ASP A 30 1.38 1.74 -18.21
N GLU A 31 0.54 2.78 -18.28
CA GLU A 31 0.66 3.96 -17.42
C GLU A 31 0.42 3.61 -15.94
N ALA A 32 -0.54 2.73 -15.66
CA ALA A 32 -0.81 2.22 -14.31
C ALA A 32 0.38 1.44 -13.74
N LEU A 33 0.97 0.59 -14.57
CA LEU A 33 2.11 -0.22 -14.21
C LEU A 33 3.36 0.63 -13.95
N GLU A 34 3.63 1.62 -14.81
CA GLU A 34 4.77 2.52 -14.63
C GLU A 34 4.62 3.40 -13.39
N ALA A 35 3.40 3.87 -13.10
CA ALA A 35 3.12 4.59 -11.85
C ALA A 35 3.32 3.71 -10.61
N ALA A 36 2.88 2.45 -10.65
CA ALA A 36 3.05 1.50 -9.56
C ALA A 36 4.54 1.19 -9.31
N LYS A 37 5.30 0.92 -10.38
CA LYS A 37 6.77 0.70 -10.29
C LYS A 37 7.49 1.91 -9.70
N SER A 38 7.12 3.11 -10.13
CA SER A 38 7.73 4.36 -9.65
C SER A 38 7.50 4.56 -8.15
N ALA A 39 6.27 4.32 -7.66
CA ALA A 39 5.96 4.41 -6.24
C ALA A 39 6.69 3.33 -5.41
N TRP A 40 6.74 2.09 -5.91
CA TRP A 40 7.50 1.02 -5.26
C TRP A 40 9.00 1.33 -5.16
N HIS A 41 9.60 1.88 -6.22
CA HIS A 41 11.02 2.27 -6.23
C HIS A 41 11.34 3.35 -5.19
N LEU A 42 10.35 4.18 -4.84
CA LEU A 42 10.43 5.19 -3.79
C LEU A 42 10.06 4.63 -2.39
N ASN A 43 10.01 3.30 -2.25
CA ASN A 43 9.73 2.58 -1.01
C ASN A 43 8.30 2.73 -0.46
N TYR A 44 7.33 3.10 -1.31
CA TYR A 44 5.92 3.09 -0.93
C TYR A 44 5.28 1.70 -1.12
N GLY A 45 4.23 1.42 -0.34
CA GLY A 45 3.32 0.32 -0.61
C GLY A 45 2.45 0.65 -1.83
N VAL A 46 2.10 -0.34 -2.65
CA VAL A 46 1.30 -0.12 -3.86
C VAL A 46 0.29 -1.24 -4.07
N ALA A 47 -0.95 -0.88 -4.37
CA ALA A 47 -1.96 -1.78 -4.92
C ALA A 47 -2.39 -1.29 -6.31
N LEU A 48 -2.16 -2.13 -7.33
CA LEU A 48 -2.69 -1.93 -8.68
C LEU A 48 -3.93 -2.82 -8.84
N ARG A 49 -5.06 -2.22 -9.20
CA ARG A 49 -6.31 -2.94 -9.45
C ARG A 49 -6.94 -2.57 -10.77
N THR A 50 -7.57 -3.56 -11.38
CA THR A 50 -8.50 -3.39 -12.49
C THR A 50 -9.91 -3.27 -11.93
N VAL A 51 -10.65 -2.24 -12.34
CA VAL A 51 -12.05 -2.02 -11.97
C VAL A 51 -12.92 -1.90 -13.22
N LEU A 52 -14.11 -2.49 -13.17
CA LEU A 52 -15.12 -2.29 -14.21
C LEU A 52 -16.03 -1.15 -13.78
N VAL A 53 -16.13 -0.11 -14.61
CA VAL A 53 -17.06 1.01 -14.38
C VAL A 53 -18.08 1.06 -15.49
N ARG A 54 -19.28 1.56 -15.18
CA ARG A 54 -20.31 1.82 -16.19
C ARG A 54 -19.80 2.86 -17.18
N ASP A 55 -20.02 2.64 -18.47
CA ASP A 55 -19.73 3.66 -19.49
C ASP A 55 -20.71 4.83 -19.33
N SER A 56 -20.19 6.06 -19.38
CA SER A 56 -21.00 7.28 -19.37
C SER A 56 -21.76 7.50 -20.67
N LEU A 57 -21.35 6.84 -21.76
CA LEU A 57 -21.96 6.96 -23.09
C LEU A 57 -22.96 5.84 -23.39
N ASP A 58 -22.83 4.69 -22.72
CA ASP A 58 -23.74 3.55 -22.84
C ASP A 58 -23.95 2.91 -21.45
N GLU A 59 -25.14 3.12 -20.87
CA GLU A 59 -25.46 2.66 -19.52
C GLU A 59 -25.45 1.13 -19.36
N ASN A 60 -25.50 0.38 -20.47
CA ASN A 60 -25.43 -1.08 -20.49
C ASN A 60 -24.01 -1.61 -20.72
N ALA A 61 -23.05 -0.74 -20.99
CA ALA A 61 -21.66 -1.12 -21.20
C ALA A 61 -20.84 -0.99 -19.90
N LEU A 62 -19.91 -1.91 -19.72
CA LEU A 62 -18.85 -1.84 -18.72
C LEU A 62 -17.53 -1.59 -19.43
N ILE A 63 -16.76 -0.63 -18.93
CA ILE A 63 -15.40 -0.34 -19.39
C ILE A 63 -14.39 -0.64 -18.30
N GLU A 64 -13.25 -1.14 -18.74
CA GLU A 64 -12.12 -1.41 -17.86
C GLU A 64 -11.40 -0.11 -17.51
N ARG A 65 -11.06 0.04 -16.23
CA ARG A 65 -10.25 1.15 -15.70
C ARG A 65 -9.22 0.61 -14.72
N TYR A 66 -8.13 1.34 -14.59
CA TYR A 66 -7.06 0.98 -13.68
C TYR A 66 -6.99 1.98 -12.54
N GLU A 67 -6.76 1.48 -11.33
CA GLU A 67 -6.51 2.31 -10.17
C GLU A 67 -5.23 1.86 -9.49
N VAL A 68 -4.35 2.83 -9.21
CA VAL A 68 -3.13 2.63 -8.43
C VAL A 68 -3.33 3.35 -7.11
N THR A 69 -3.34 2.59 -6.02
CA THR A 69 -3.35 3.12 -4.65
C THR A 69 -1.94 3.03 -4.10
N VAL A 70 -1.43 4.16 -3.61
CA VAL A 70 -0.11 4.29 -2.99
C VAL A 70 -0.30 4.48 -1.50
N PHE A 71 0.36 3.64 -0.72
CA PHE A 71 0.31 3.63 0.74
C PHE A 71 1.64 4.10 1.28
N ASP A 72 1.59 4.88 2.37
CA ASP A 72 2.78 5.14 3.15
C ASP A 72 3.25 3.81 3.74
N ARG A 73 4.52 3.50 3.50
CA ARG A 73 5.15 2.35 4.12
C ARG A 73 5.99 2.91 5.24
N SER A 74 5.51 2.72 6.48
CA SER A 74 6.40 2.91 7.63
C SER A 74 7.68 2.10 7.35
N PRO A 75 8.87 2.70 7.55
CA PRO A 75 10.13 2.04 7.22
C PRO A 75 10.12 0.66 7.85
N LEU A 76 10.39 -0.37 7.03
CA LEU A 76 10.62 -1.70 7.56
C LEU A 76 11.72 -1.55 8.60
N VAL A 77 11.39 -1.83 9.87
CA VAL A 77 12.40 -1.89 10.92
C VAL A 77 13.43 -2.91 10.44
N GLU A 78 14.67 -2.48 10.22
CA GLU A 78 15.77 -3.38 9.86
C GLU A 78 15.87 -4.43 10.96
N GLY A 79 15.35 -5.64 10.71
CA GLY A 79 15.31 -6.69 11.73
C GLY A 79 14.33 -7.84 11.51
N GLU A 80 13.27 -7.68 10.72
CA GLU A 80 12.35 -8.79 10.40
C GLU A 80 12.60 -9.34 9.00
N SER A 81 13.79 -9.91 8.77
CA SER A 81 13.99 -10.83 7.64
C SER A 81 14.62 -12.12 8.14
N ASP A 82 13.77 -13.00 8.68
CA ASP A 82 14.03 -14.44 8.67
C ASP A 82 12.77 -15.16 8.18
N ASP A 83 12.14 -14.64 7.12
CA ASP A 83 11.07 -15.38 6.45
C ASP A 83 11.67 -16.47 5.56
N SER A 84 12.01 -17.59 6.21
CA SER A 84 12.50 -18.83 5.59
C SER A 84 11.40 -19.61 4.84
N THR A 85 10.29 -18.97 4.48
CA THR A 85 9.15 -19.63 3.80
C THR A 85 9.50 -20.13 2.39
N TRP A 86 10.59 -19.67 1.79
CA TRP A 86 10.99 -20.02 0.42
C TRP A 86 12.43 -20.54 0.29
N GLY A 87 12.94 -21.28 1.27
CA GLY A 87 14.12 -22.13 1.07
C GLY A 87 13.82 -23.25 0.05
N PRO A 88 14.81 -23.70 -0.77
CA PRO A 88 14.57 -24.75 -1.76
C PRO A 88 14.22 -26.08 -1.07
N LYS A 89 13.20 -26.78 -1.58
CA LYS A 89 12.91 -28.18 -1.23
C LYS A 89 13.99 -29.13 -1.73
#